data_AF-A0A8H6ASV5-F1
#
_entry.id   AF-A0A8H6ASV5-F1
#
_cell.length_a   1.000
_cell.length_b   1.000
_cell.length_c   1.000
_cell.angle_alpha   90.00
_cell.angle_beta   90.00
_cell.angle_gamma   90.00
#
_symmetry.space_group_name_H-M   'P 1'
#
loop_
_entity.id
_entity.type
_entity.pdbx_description
1 polymer ?
#
loop_
_entity_poly.entity_id
_entity_poly.type
_entity_poly.pdbx_seq_one_letter_code
_entity_poly.pdbx_strand_id
1 'polypeptide(L)'
;MADLSESQKEVVKIEIDTHLATMHNLTSSKIGGPSGIIIPPYRILRNMEDQMLSPPSKECEYVFCHMDLSQHNIIVDPVTLKIKAIIDFEYSGFWPVQFELHFYTRLGPSVGREGEIDDTNELLKFLTVIVLVAF
;
A
#
# COMPACT_ATOMS: atom_id res chain seq x y z
N MET A 1 1.63 -0.96 17.04
CA MET A 1 0.99 -2.29 16.85
C MET A 1 1.99 -3.43 17.07
N ALA A 2 3.24 -3.28 16.60
CA ALA A 2 4.28 -4.33 16.67
C ALA A 2 4.46 -5.01 18.05
N ASP A 3 4.41 -4.23 19.14
CA ASP A 3 4.70 -4.70 20.50
C ASP A 3 3.49 -5.33 21.24
N LEU A 4 2.33 -5.40 20.60
CA LEU A 4 1.13 -5.99 21.20
C LEU A 4 1.19 -7.52 21.19
N SER A 5 0.46 -8.17 22.10
CA SER A 5 0.25 -9.62 22.02
C SER A 5 -0.60 -10.00 20.81
N GLU A 6 -0.52 -11.25 20.34
CA GLU A 6 -1.34 -11.69 19.21
C GLU A 6 -2.84 -11.51 19.45
N SER A 7 -3.33 -11.75 20.68
CA SER A 7 -4.74 -11.52 21.01
C SER A 7 -5.15 -10.05 20.96
N GLN A 8 -4.26 -9.14 21.37
CA GLN A 8 -4.49 -7.70 21.24
C GLN A 8 -4.45 -7.26 19.77
N LYS A 9 -3.54 -7.84 18.97
CA LYS A 9 -3.45 -7.57 17.52
C LYS A 9 -4.75 -7.92 16.81
N GLU A 10 -5.40 -9.04 17.14
CA GLU A 10 -6.71 -9.39 16.57
C GLU A 10 -7.79 -8.33 16.83
N VAL A 11 -7.79 -7.73 18.01
CA VAL A 11 -8.71 -6.62 18.33
C VAL A 11 -8.42 -5.39 17.46
N VAL A 12 -7.15 -5.03 17.31
CA VAL A 12 -6.74 -3.87 16.51
C VAL A 12 -7.04 -4.07 15.02
N LYS A 13 -6.90 -5.29 14.48
CA LYS A 13 -7.20 -5.60 13.06
C LYS A 13 -8.61 -5.20 12.65
N ILE A 14 -9.60 -5.35 13.54
CA ILE A 14 -10.99 -4.91 13.28
C ILE A 14 -11.05 -3.39 13.01
N GLU A 15 -10.28 -2.60 13.75
CA GLU A 15 -10.21 -1.16 13.57
C GLU A 15 -9.40 -0.78 12.32
N ILE A 16 -8.34 -1.54 12.01
CA ILE A 16 -7.59 -1.41 10.74
C ILE A 16 -8.53 -1.58 9.55
N ASP A 17 -9.35 -2.64 9.53
CA ASP A 17 -10.27 -2.91 8.43
C ASP A 17 -11.29 -1.77 8.23
N THR A 18 -11.71 -1.13 9.33
CA THR A 18 -12.58 0.06 9.28
C THR A 18 -11.88 1.26 8.65
N HIS A 19 -10.61 1.49 8.98
CA HIS A 19 -9.81 2.56 8.36
C HIS A 19 -9.49 2.27 6.89
N LEU A 20 -9.15 1.03 6.56
CA LEU A 20 -8.97 0.58 5.17
C LEU A 20 -10.24 0.82 4.36
N ALA A 21 -11.41 0.43 4.88
CA ALA A 21 -12.69 0.71 4.21
C ALA A 21 -12.92 2.22 3.98
N THR A 22 -12.53 3.05 4.95
CA THR A 22 -12.62 4.52 4.81
C THR A 22 -11.68 5.04 3.71
N MET A 23 -10.43 4.58 3.67
CA MET A 23 -9.47 4.96 2.64
C MET A 23 -9.91 4.46 1.26
N HIS A 24 -10.36 3.22 1.16
CA HIS A 24 -10.77 2.61 -0.11
C HIS A 24 -12.04 3.24 -0.71
N ASN A 25 -12.84 3.97 0.08
CA ASN A 25 -13.96 4.77 -0.43
C ASN A 25 -13.52 6.06 -1.15
N LEU A 26 -12.26 6.47 -1.03
CA LEU A 26 -11.69 7.56 -1.80
C LEU A 26 -11.23 7.01 -3.15
N THR A 27 -11.86 7.46 -4.23
CA THR A 27 -11.59 6.96 -5.58
C THR A 27 -11.02 8.04 -6.51
N SER A 28 -10.32 7.59 -7.55
CA SER A 28 -9.73 8.45 -8.58
C SER A 28 -9.63 7.69 -9.90
N SER A 29 -9.70 8.40 -11.02
CA SER A 29 -9.40 7.87 -12.36
C SER A 29 -7.90 7.92 -12.70
N LYS A 30 -7.09 8.53 -11.83
CA LYS A 30 -5.64 8.71 -11.97
C LYS A 30 -4.91 8.10 -10.79
N ILE A 31 -3.74 7.53 -11.06
CA ILE A 31 -2.86 7.04 -10.00
C ILE A 31 -2.06 8.18 -9.34
N GLY A 32 -1.39 7.85 -8.23
CA GLY A 32 -0.52 8.77 -7.49
C GLY A 32 -1.19 9.36 -6.26
N GLY A 33 -0.44 10.14 -5.49
CA GLY A 33 -0.93 10.80 -4.28
C GLY A 33 -1.95 11.90 -4.56
N PRO A 34 -2.45 12.60 -3.52
CA PRO A 34 -3.42 13.69 -3.68
C PRO A 34 -2.94 14.85 -4.58
N SER A 35 -1.62 15.01 -4.75
CA SER A 35 -1.00 15.99 -5.65
C SER A 35 -0.72 15.46 -7.07
N GLY A 36 -1.04 14.18 -7.34
CA GLY A 36 -0.71 13.48 -8.59
C GLY A 36 0.73 13.00 -8.68
N ILE A 37 1.56 13.24 -7.66
CA ILE A 37 2.94 12.73 -7.60
C ILE A 37 2.89 11.23 -7.33
N ILE A 38 3.65 10.45 -8.10
CA ILE A 38 3.79 9.00 -7.90
C ILE A 38 5.11 8.77 -7.18
N ILE A 39 5.04 8.20 -5.98
CA ILE A 39 6.18 7.68 -5.25
C ILE A 39 6.07 6.15 -5.27
N PRO A 40 6.95 5.44 -5.99
CA PRO A 40 6.88 3.98 -6.10
C PRO A 40 7.08 3.31 -4.74
N PRO A 41 6.29 2.28 -4.38
CA PRO A 41 6.45 1.57 -3.11
C PRO A 41 7.85 0.99 -2.94
N TYR A 42 8.35 1.00 -1.70
CA TYR A 42 9.71 0.55 -1.38
C TYR A 42 10.08 -0.82 -1.96
N ARG A 43 9.13 -1.77 -1.99
CA ARG A 43 9.36 -3.14 -2.49
C ARG A 43 9.77 -3.22 -3.98
N ILE A 44 9.44 -2.22 -4.79
CA ILE A 44 9.85 -2.15 -6.20
C ILE A 44 11.02 -1.19 -6.46
N LEU A 45 11.34 -0.27 -5.54
CA LEU A 45 12.39 0.74 -5.74
C LEU A 45 13.75 0.12 -6.06
N ARG A 46 14.07 -1.04 -5.48
CA ARG A 46 15.34 -1.75 -5.73
C ARG A 46 15.43 -2.38 -7.12
N ASN A 47 14.28 -2.61 -7.75
CA ASN A 47 14.17 -3.32 -9.02
C ASN A 47 13.84 -2.37 -10.18
N MET A 48 13.53 -1.11 -9.87
CA MET A 48 13.48 -0.06 -10.88
C MET A 48 14.91 0.31 -11.25
N GLU A 49 15.37 -0.19 -12.39
CA GLU A 49 16.42 0.49 -13.16
C GLU A 49 15.94 1.92 -13.50
N ASP A 50 16.80 2.81 -14.01
CA ASP A 50 16.56 4.26 -14.29
C ASP A 50 15.41 4.58 -15.30
N GLN A 51 14.36 3.75 -15.34
CA GLN A 51 13.18 3.83 -16.16
C GLN A 51 12.31 4.99 -15.69
N MET A 52 11.92 5.83 -16.66
CA MET A 52 10.87 6.81 -16.45
C MET A 52 9.56 6.07 -16.21
N LEU A 53 8.98 6.26 -15.02
CA LEU A 53 7.64 5.80 -14.69
C LEU A 53 6.70 6.15 -15.84
N SER A 54 6.09 5.13 -16.42
CA SER A 54 5.14 5.25 -17.53
C SER A 54 3.82 4.67 -17.04
N PRO A 55 3.14 5.38 -16.11
CA PRO A 55 1.92 4.87 -15.51
C PRO A 55 0.83 4.68 -16.58
N PRO A 56 -0.10 3.73 -16.38
CA PRO A 56 -1.13 3.46 -17.35
C PRO A 56 -1.95 4.73 -17.64
N SER A 57 -2.17 5.02 -18.92
CA SER A 57 -2.98 6.16 -19.37
C SER A 57 -4.48 5.88 -19.31
N LYS A 58 -4.87 4.62 -19.12
CA LYS A 58 -6.27 4.19 -19.10
C LYS A 58 -6.91 4.60 -17.78
N GLU A 59 -8.04 5.30 -17.87
CA GLU A 59 -8.90 5.54 -16.72
C GLU A 59 -9.39 4.20 -16.16
N CYS A 60 -8.96 3.89 -14.94
CA CYS A 60 -9.48 2.80 -14.12
C CYS A 60 -9.98 3.40 -12.81
N GLU A 61 -10.91 2.73 -12.14
CA GLU A 61 -11.29 3.10 -10.78
C GLU A 61 -10.21 2.63 -9.82
N TYR A 62 -9.40 3.57 -9.34
CA TYR A 62 -8.38 3.34 -8.32
C TYR A 62 -8.92 3.79 -6.96
N VAL A 63 -8.43 3.16 -5.90
CA VAL A 63 -8.80 3.49 -4.52
C VAL A 63 -7.58 4.00 -3.76
N PHE A 64 -7.79 4.79 -2.72
CA PHE A 64 -6.68 5.31 -1.92
C PHE A 64 -6.08 4.21 -1.02
N CYS A 65 -4.84 3.86 -1.29
CA CYS A 65 -4.08 2.78 -0.66
C CYS A 65 -2.89 3.36 0.12
N HIS A 66 -2.49 2.75 1.24
CA HIS A 66 -1.34 3.18 2.02
C HIS A 66 -0.02 2.74 1.38
N MET A 67 0.00 1.55 0.78
CA MET A 67 1.12 0.89 0.09
C MET A 67 2.31 0.46 0.97
N ASP A 68 2.27 0.74 2.27
CA ASP A 68 3.29 0.36 3.28
C ASP A 68 2.67 0.16 4.67
N LEU A 69 1.49 -0.46 4.74
CA LEU A 69 0.77 -0.64 6.00
C LEU A 69 1.34 -1.80 6.82
N SER A 70 2.50 -1.59 7.44
CA SER A 70 3.16 -2.51 8.37
C SER A 70 2.72 -2.26 9.83
N GLN A 71 3.02 -3.20 10.74
CA GLN A 71 2.74 -3.02 12.18
C GLN A 71 3.48 -1.84 12.83
N HIS A 72 4.55 -1.34 12.20
CA HIS A 72 5.31 -0.20 12.70
C HIS A 72 4.65 1.14 12.36
N ASN A 73 3.84 1.18 11.29
CA ASN A 73 3.15 2.37 10.81
C ASN A 73 1.77 2.57 11.47
N ILE A 74 1.43 1.72 12.46
CA ILE A 74 0.15 1.76 13.19
C ILE A 74 0.42 2.02 14.67
N ILE A 75 0.12 3.23 15.12
CA ILE A 75 0.30 3.66 16.51
C ILE A 75 -0.98 3.34 17.28
N VAL A 76 -0.84 2.48 18.29
CA VAL A 76 -1.96 1.98 19.11
C VAL A 76 -1.72 2.37 20.55
N ASP A 77 -2.76 2.84 21.22
CA ASP A 77 -2.77 2.97 22.68
C ASP A 77 -2.85 1.57 23.31
N PRO A 78 -1.81 1.12 24.04
CA PRO A 78 -1.74 -0.25 24.54
C PRO A 78 -2.76 -0.57 25.64
N VAL A 79 -3.39 0.45 26.25
CA VAL A 79 -4.42 0.27 27.28
C VAL A 79 -5.79 0.10 26.65
N THR A 80 -6.14 0.97 25.70
CA THR A 80 -7.47 0.97 25.07
C THR A 80 -7.56 0.13 23.80
N LEU A 81 -6.41 -0.25 23.23
CA LEU A 81 -6.26 -0.90 21.93
C LEU A 81 -6.82 -0.08 20.75
N LYS A 82 -6.97 1.24 20.95
CA LYS A 82 -7.42 2.16 19.90
C LYS A 82 -6.25 2.67 19.06
N ILE A 83 -6.46 2.72 17.76
CA ILE A 83 -5.52 3.31 16.82
C ILE A 83 -5.53 4.82 17.06
N LYS A 84 -4.37 5.38 17.38
CA LYS A 84 -4.18 6.82 17.56
C LYS A 84 -3.69 7.49 16.29
N ALA A 85 -2.94 6.76 15.47
CA ALA A 85 -2.50 7.21 14.17
C ALA A 85 -2.14 6.01 13.28
N ILE A 86 -2.38 6.18 11.98
CA ILE A 86 -1.66 5.49 10.91
C ILE A 86 -0.73 6.55 10.34
N ILE A 87 0.53 6.20 10.05
CA ILE A 87 1.58 7.14 9.64
C ILE A 87 2.35 6.61 8.44
N ASP A 88 3.27 7.42 7.91
CA ASP A 88 4.19 7.03 6.82
C ASP A 88 3.49 6.81 5.46
N PHE A 89 2.69 7.81 5.07
CA PHE A 89 1.92 7.83 3.82
C PHE A 89 2.75 8.20 2.57
N GLU A 90 4.08 8.11 2.62
CA GLU A 90 4.94 8.58 1.52
C GLU A 90 4.72 7.80 0.22
N TYR A 91 4.36 6.52 0.31
CA TYR A 91 4.01 5.66 -0.84
C TYR A 91 2.51 5.65 -1.17
N SER A 92 1.70 6.35 -0.37
CA SER A 92 0.26 6.29 -0.48
C SER A 92 -0.27 7.04 -1.69
N GLY A 93 -1.39 6.58 -2.22
CA GLY A 93 -2.01 7.20 -3.37
C GLY A 93 -3.15 6.35 -3.91
N PHE A 94 -3.62 6.71 -5.09
CA PHE A 94 -4.64 5.94 -5.79
C PHE A 94 -3.99 4.79 -6.56
N TRP A 95 -4.34 3.57 -6.17
CA TRP A 95 -3.80 2.34 -6.75
C TRP A 95 -4.93 1.32 -6.99
N PRO A 96 -4.70 0.31 -7.85
CA PRO A 96 -5.52 -0.88 -7.83
C PRO A 96 -5.46 -1.55 -6.44
N VAL A 97 -6.63 -1.85 -5.86
CA VAL A 97 -6.74 -2.35 -4.48
C VAL A 97 -5.94 -3.64 -4.24
N GLN A 98 -5.72 -4.47 -5.27
CA GLN A 98 -4.93 -5.69 -5.13
C GLN A 98 -3.46 -5.47 -4.73
N PHE A 99 -2.94 -4.24 -4.83
CA PHE A 99 -1.58 -3.89 -4.37
C PHE A 99 -1.52 -3.39 -2.91
N GLU A 100 -2.67 -3.24 -2.24
CA GLU A 100 -2.74 -2.96 -0.79
C GLU A 100 -2.67 -4.27 0.00
N LEU A 101 -1.49 -4.89 0.02
CA LEU A 101 -1.28 -6.14 0.75
C LEU A 101 -1.29 -5.90 2.26
N HIS A 102 -1.89 -6.84 3.01
CA HIS A 102 -2.11 -6.73 4.46
C HIS A 102 -0.86 -7.05 5.30
N PHE A 103 0.24 -6.34 5.08
CA PHE A 103 1.51 -6.58 5.76
C PHE A 103 1.43 -6.37 7.29
N TYR A 104 0.45 -5.60 7.79
CA TYR A 104 0.14 -5.46 9.22
C TYR A 104 -0.22 -6.77 9.91
N THR A 105 -0.54 -7.84 9.16
CA THR A 105 -0.83 -9.16 9.73
C THR A 105 0.39 -9.88 10.29
N ARG A 106 1.60 -9.40 10.00
CA ARG A 106 2.86 -9.96 10.52
C ARG A 106 3.90 -8.89 10.84
N LEU A 107 4.94 -9.27 11.57
CA LEU A 107 6.05 -8.37 11.90
C LEU A 107 7.05 -8.24 10.73
N GLY A 108 7.55 -7.02 10.52
CA GLY A 108 8.61 -6.66 9.58
C GLY A 108 8.12 -5.89 8.35
N PRO A 109 8.97 -5.75 7.32
CA PRO A 109 8.71 -4.80 6.22
C PRO A 109 7.58 -5.25 5.29
N SER A 110 7.03 -4.28 4.53
CA SER A 110 6.01 -4.46 3.50
C SER A 110 6.58 -4.99 2.18
N VAL A 111 7.19 -6.17 2.25
CA VAL A 111 7.79 -6.89 1.11
C VAL A 111 7.36 -8.35 1.21
N GLY A 112 7.00 -8.99 0.11
CA GLY A 112 6.68 -10.42 0.08
C GLY A 112 7.81 -11.29 0.64
N ARG A 113 7.45 -12.35 1.35
CA ARG A 113 8.39 -13.37 1.86
C ARG A 113 8.10 -14.72 1.21
N GLU A 114 9.02 -15.68 1.39
CA GLU A 114 8.82 -17.04 0.89
C GLU A 114 7.49 -17.63 1.39
N GLY A 115 6.66 -18.08 0.45
CA GLY A 115 5.32 -18.63 0.73
C GLY A 115 4.21 -17.58 0.87
N GLU A 116 4.51 -16.29 0.80
CA GLU A 116 3.53 -15.20 0.76
C GLU A 116 3.24 -14.75 -0.68
N ILE A 117 2.16 -13.99 -0.84
CA ILE A 117 1.93 -13.25 -2.09
C ILE A 117 3.03 -12.20 -2.21
N ASP A 118 3.71 -12.21 -3.35
CA ASP A 118 4.69 -11.20 -3.73
C ASP A 118 4.23 -10.55 -5.04
N ASP A 119 3.74 -9.32 -4.95
CA ASP A 119 3.21 -8.53 -6.07
C ASP A 119 4.28 -7.65 -6.74
N THR A 120 5.56 -7.78 -6.35
CA THR A 120 6.64 -6.89 -6.79
C THR A 120 6.76 -6.83 -8.31
N ASN A 121 6.66 -7.97 -9.00
CA ASN A 121 6.78 -8.03 -10.45
C ASN A 121 5.53 -7.50 -11.17
N GLU A 122 4.33 -7.78 -10.65
CA GLU A 122 3.08 -7.21 -11.19
C GLU A 122 3.04 -5.70 -11.02
N LEU A 123 3.42 -5.19 -9.85
CA LEU A 123 3.45 -3.77 -9.54
C LEU A 123 4.52 -3.04 -10.38
N LEU A 124 5.70 -3.65 -10.57
CA LEU A 124 6.73 -3.10 -11.45
C LEU A 124 6.20 -2.99 -12.88
N LYS A 125 5.65 -4.09 -13.43
CA LYS A 125 5.05 -4.08 -14.77
C LYS A 125 3.97 -3.02 -14.88
N PHE A 126 3.09 -2.90 -13.88
CA PHE A 126 2.02 -1.89 -13.86
C PHE A 126 2.54 -0.47 -14.03
N LEU A 127 3.69 -0.13 -13.44
CA LEU A 127 4.29 1.21 -13.53
C LEU A 127 5.20 1.43 -14.74
N THR A 128 5.62 0.36 -15.42
CA THR A 128 6.59 0.42 -16.52
C THR A 128 6.01 0.06 -17.88
N VAL A 129 4.68 -0.17 -18.00
CA VAL A 129 4.08 -0.46 -19.31
C VAL A 129 4.17 0.77 -20.22
N ILE A 130 5.16 0.76 -21.11
CA ILE A 130 5.21 1.58 -22.31
C ILE A 130 4.01 1.18 -23.18
N VAL A 131 3.09 2.12 -23.41
CA VAL A 131 2.17 2.00 -24.55
C VAL A 131 3.06 2.05 -25.79
N LEU A 132 3.36 0.89 -26.37
CA LEU A 132 3.86 0.82 -27.73
C LEU A 132 2.78 1.44 -28.60
N VAL A 133 2.94 2.72 -28.91
CA VAL A 133 2.21 3.36 -29.99
C VAL A 133 2.75 2.70 -31.25
N ALA A 134 2.04 1.67 -31.71
CA ALA A 134 2.25 1.10 -33.03
C ALA A 134 2.00 2.23 -34.03
N PHE A 135 3.07 2.71 -34.66
CA PHE A 135 3.03 3.58 -35.83
C PHE A 135 2.72 2.75 -37.08
#